data_AF-A0A3L6JFQ7-F1
#
_entry.id   AF-A0A3L6JFQ7-F1
#
_cell.length_a   1.000
_cell.length_b   1.000
_cell.length_c   1.000
_cell.angle_alpha   90.00
_cell.angle_beta   90.00
_cell.angle_gamma   90.00
#
_symmetry.space_group_name_H-M   'P 1'
#
loop_
_entity.id
_entity.type
_entity.pdbx_description
1 polymer ?
#
loop_
_entity_poly.entity_id
_entity_poly.type
_entity_poly.pdbx_seq_one_letter_code
_entity_poly.pdbx_strand_id
1 'polypeptide(L)'
;MTGFTHDQTVMTTSSTLDLISHEKANVKVEPGCAWTYLLHDGERVGIAYSGPSKFAIDAITETCTGAVGRSVSGSLKGIQIYIGKTAIENVSGSASDNVLKACGYADAPAFLHAVDDAIEHRLNGGRKVRIAKQNDAILLAQSEQGKPITLLVRPSGIVFMKDSNVFVEEDGRTVSLGKSGVAIRNKDGRSIVLAGDGIMGLDELGRIGPMVDRAMGMICGPSSHRMFRDLHHMSDQSPCCDEDDEPDHT
;
A
#
# COMPACT_ATOMS: atom_id res chain seq x y z
N MET A 1 -8.38 -30.59 -4.21
CA MET A 1 -8.68 -29.17 -3.96
C MET A 1 -7.36 -28.50 -3.64
N THR A 2 -6.90 -27.59 -4.49
CA THR A 2 -5.74 -26.73 -4.20
C THR A 2 -6.26 -25.53 -3.42
N GLY A 3 -5.79 -25.32 -2.20
CA GLY A 3 -6.39 -24.34 -1.30
C GLY A 3 -5.53 -24.09 -0.07
N PHE A 4 -5.80 -22.96 0.59
CA PHE A 4 -5.19 -22.70 1.89
C PHE A 4 -5.95 -23.46 2.98
N THR A 5 -5.20 -24.02 3.94
CA THR A 5 -5.72 -24.69 5.15
C THR A 5 -4.83 -24.32 6.34
N HIS A 6 -5.09 -24.89 7.51
CA HIS A 6 -4.23 -24.73 8.69
C HIS A 6 -3.77 -26.08 9.27
N ASP A 7 -2.74 -26.05 10.12
CA ASP A 7 -2.31 -27.18 10.95
C ASP A 7 -3.27 -27.36 12.14
N GLN A 8 -3.35 -28.56 12.72
CA GLN A 8 -4.22 -28.85 13.87
C GLN A 8 -3.59 -28.45 15.21
N THR A 9 -2.30 -28.09 15.21
CA THR A 9 -1.59 -27.65 16.41
C THR A 9 -1.82 -26.16 16.67
N VAL A 10 -2.17 -25.82 17.92
CA VAL A 10 -2.29 -24.43 18.37
C VAL A 10 -1.20 -24.12 19.38
N MET A 11 -0.47 -23.05 19.10
CA MET A 11 0.67 -22.58 19.88
C MET A 11 0.39 -21.17 20.42
N THR A 12 1.14 -20.75 21.42
CA THR A 12 1.13 -19.39 21.95
C THR A 12 2.51 -18.78 22.01
N THR A 13 2.63 -17.49 21.73
CA THR A 13 3.86 -16.71 21.96
C THR A 13 4.09 -16.47 23.45
N SER A 14 5.36 -16.52 23.87
CA SER A 14 5.84 -16.24 25.23
C SER A 14 6.69 -14.96 25.31
N SER A 15 7.21 -14.49 24.19
CA SER A 15 7.95 -13.22 24.06
C SER A 15 7.52 -12.47 22.80
N THR A 16 7.89 -11.19 22.72
CA THR A 16 7.60 -10.35 21.56
C THR A 16 8.44 -10.76 20.35
N LEU A 17 7.83 -10.78 19.17
CA LEU A 17 8.49 -11.04 17.89
C LEU A 17 8.09 -9.99 16.86
N ASP A 18 9.08 -9.49 16.12
CA ASP A 18 8.84 -8.72 14.90
C ASP A 18 8.54 -9.69 13.75
N LEU A 19 7.25 -9.87 13.44
CA LEU A 19 6.79 -10.73 12.35
C LEU A 19 7.13 -10.12 10.99
N ILE A 20 7.06 -8.79 10.90
CA ILE A 20 7.55 -8.00 9.76
C ILE A 20 8.49 -6.94 10.32
N SER A 21 9.69 -6.86 9.75
CA SER A 21 10.69 -5.83 10.03
C SER A 21 11.21 -5.26 8.72
N HIS A 22 10.69 -4.09 8.35
CA HIS A 22 11.04 -3.33 7.15
C HIS A 22 11.20 -1.86 7.54
N GLU A 23 12.03 -1.11 6.83
CA GLU A 23 12.28 0.32 7.13
C GLU A 23 10.98 1.16 7.20
N LYS A 24 10.01 0.83 6.34
CA LYS A 24 8.71 1.48 6.25
C LYS A 24 7.56 0.77 6.96
N ALA A 25 7.77 -0.45 7.45
CA ALA A 25 6.69 -1.26 8.02
C ALA A 25 7.19 -2.20 9.10
N ASN A 26 6.50 -2.21 10.23
CA ASN A 26 6.75 -3.14 11.31
C ASN A 26 5.43 -3.75 11.79
N VAL A 27 5.45 -5.06 12.03
CA VAL A 27 4.33 -5.81 12.63
C VAL A 27 4.89 -6.63 13.78
N LYS A 28 4.36 -6.40 14.98
CA LYS A 28 4.78 -7.09 16.19
C LYS A 28 3.68 -8.00 16.72
N VAL A 29 4.07 -9.20 17.09
CA VAL A 29 3.25 -10.14 17.86
C VAL A 29 3.80 -10.12 19.29
N GLU A 30 2.94 -9.87 20.26
CA GLU A 30 3.30 -9.78 21.68
C GLU A 30 2.98 -11.11 22.40
N PRO A 31 3.45 -11.33 23.65
CA PRO A 31 3.13 -12.54 24.40
C PRO A 31 1.63 -12.78 24.54
N GLY A 32 1.23 -14.06 24.48
CA GLY A 32 -0.17 -14.47 24.61
C GLY A 32 -0.95 -14.43 23.30
N CYS A 33 -0.29 -14.40 22.14
CA CYS A 33 -0.94 -14.62 20.85
C CYS A 33 -1.07 -16.11 20.56
N ALA A 34 -2.30 -16.58 20.37
CA ALA A 34 -2.57 -17.91 19.83
C ALA A 34 -2.31 -17.93 18.32
N TRP A 35 -1.65 -18.97 17.83
CA TRP A 35 -1.36 -19.13 16.41
C TRP A 35 -1.32 -20.60 15.96
N THR A 36 -1.49 -20.80 14.67
CA THR A 36 -1.29 -22.10 13.98
C THR A 36 -0.64 -21.87 12.63
N TYR A 37 -0.02 -22.90 12.06
CA TYR A 37 0.56 -22.81 10.72
C TYR A 37 -0.53 -22.67 9.66
N LEU A 38 -0.25 -21.82 8.68
CA LEU A 38 -0.98 -21.74 7.43
C LEU A 38 -0.30 -22.65 6.41
N LEU A 39 -1.09 -23.50 5.77
CA LEU A 39 -0.65 -24.46 4.77
C LEU A 39 -1.22 -24.07 3.40
N HIS A 40 -0.45 -24.32 2.34
CA HIS A 40 -0.91 -24.27 0.96
C HIS A 40 -0.46 -25.55 0.27
N ASP A 41 -1.40 -26.35 -0.21
CA ASP A 41 -1.14 -27.67 -0.80
C ASP A 41 -0.28 -28.58 0.11
N GLY A 42 -0.46 -28.45 1.43
CA GLY A 42 0.25 -29.21 2.46
C GLY A 42 1.60 -28.60 2.90
N GLU A 43 2.10 -27.58 2.22
CA GLU A 43 3.35 -26.89 2.57
C GLU A 43 3.10 -25.72 3.51
N ARG A 44 3.99 -25.53 4.50
CA ARG A 44 3.93 -24.37 5.41
C ARG A 44 4.32 -23.10 4.65
N VAL A 45 3.38 -22.16 4.57
CA VAL A 45 3.57 -20.88 3.87
C VAL A 45 3.46 -19.67 4.79
N GLY A 46 3.03 -19.87 6.04
CA GLY A 46 2.88 -18.79 7.02
C GLY A 46 2.16 -19.23 8.27
N ILE A 47 1.45 -18.30 8.90
CA ILE A 47 0.67 -18.54 10.13
C ILE A 47 -0.66 -17.80 10.11
N ALA A 48 -1.65 -18.34 10.80
CA ALA A 48 -2.84 -17.62 11.23
C ALA A 48 -2.75 -17.40 12.75
N TYR A 49 -3.03 -16.19 13.21
CA TYR A 49 -2.87 -15.84 14.64
C TYR A 49 -3.92 -14.85 15.14
N SER A 50 -4.11 -14.82 16.46
CA SER A 50 -4.99 -13.89 17.16
C SER A 50 -4.44 -13.59 18.55
N GLY A 51 -4.64 -12.35 19.00
CA GLY A 51 -4.17 -11.88 20.31
C GLY A 51 -3.43 -10.54 20.22
N PRO A 52 -2.72 -10.16 21.30
CA PRO A 52 -1.98 -8.89 21.40
C PRO A 52 -0.96 -8.69 20.28
N SER A 53 -1.29 -7.82 19.32
CA SER A 53 -0.43 -7.55 18.17
C SER A 53 -0.68 -6.14 17.62
N LYS A 54 0.35 -5.56 17.02
CA LYS A 54 0.32 -4.18 16.52
C LYS A 54 1.08 -4.04 15.22
N PHE A 55 0.72 -3.00 14.47
CA PHE A 55 1.41 -2.62 13.24
C PHE A 55 1.78 -1.13 13.28
N ALA A 56 2.83 -0.79 12.55
CA ALA A 56 3.25 0.59 12.30
C ALA A 56 3.78 0.69 10.87
N ILE A 57 3.23 1.63 10.10
CA ILE A 57 3.63 1.93 8.73
C ILE A 57 4.09 3.38 8.70
N ASP A 58 5.30 3.60 8.23
CA ASP A 58 5.78 4.92 7.88
C ASP A 58 5.35 5.24 6.44
N ALA A 59 4.28 6.01 6.30
CA ALA A 59 3.83 6.53 5.01
C ALA A 59 4.23 8.01 4.83
N ILE A 60 5.22 8.50 5.59
CA ILE A 60 5.77 9.85 5.43
C ILE A 60 6.78 9.84 4.29
N THR A 61 6.61 10.83 3.42
CA THR A 61 7.39 11.02 2.20
C THR A 61 7.96 12.43 2.22
N GLU A 62 9.29 12.57 2.27
CA GLU A 62 9.94 13.87 2.14
C GLU A 62 9.84 14.42 0.70
N THR A 63 9.63 15.72 0.57
CA THR A 63 9.52 16.46 -0.70
C THR A 63 10.34 17.75 -0.62
N CYS A 64 10.58 18.39 -1.77
CA CYS A 64 11.29 19.68 -1.82
C CYS A 64 10.54 20.83 -1.11
N THR A 65 9.24 20.68 -0.86
CA THR A 65 8.39 21.67 -0.17
C THR A 65 8.03 21.25 1.26
N GLY A 66 8.53 20.11 1.76
CA GLY A 66 8.24 19.60 3.10
C GLY A 66 7.97 18.08 3.14
N ALA A 67 7.47 17.54 4.25
CA ALA A 67 7.07 16.13 4.34
C ALA A 67 5.56 15.97 4.14
N VAL A 68 5.16 15.01 3.31
CA VAL A 68 3.76 14.69 3.01
C VAL A 68 3.45 13.26 3.45
N GLY A 69 2.27 13.05 4.01
CA GLY A 69 1.82 11.75 4.49
C GLY A 69 1.74 11.69 6.02
N ARG A 70 1.37 10.52 6.54
CA ARG A 70 1.21 10.31 7.99
C ARG A 70 1.53 8.86 8.32
N SER A 71 2.34 8.64 9.35
CA SER A 71 2.55 7.30 9.88
C SER A 71 1.23 6.72 10.40
N VAL A 72 0.97 5.47 10.08
CA VAL A 72 -0.25 4.76 10.49
C VAL A 72 0.15 3.63 11.42
N SER A 73 -0.38 3.63 12.64
CA SER A 73 -0.18 2.54 13.60
C SER A 73 -1.47 2.18 14.30
N GLY A 74 -1.51 0.99 14.89
CA GLY A 74 -2.63 0.53 15.70
C GLY A 74 -2.50 -0.94 16.09
N SER A 75 -3.42 -1.41 16.90
CA SER A 75 -3.54 -2.82 17.26
C SER A 75 -4.32 -3.59 16.19
N LEU A 76 -4.06 -4.89 16.12
CA LEU A 76 -4.80 -5.83 15.28
C LEU A 76 -5.81 -6.60 16.14
N LYS A 77 -6.96 -6.98 15.56
CA LYS A 77 -8.03 -7.69 16.26
C LYS A 77 -8.64 -8.79 15.39
N GLY A 78 -8.98 -9.92 16.02
CA GLY A 78 -9.52 -11.11 15.36
C GLY A 78 -8.42 -12.01 14.80
N ILE A 79 -8.75 -12.86 13.82
CA ILE A 79 -7.77 -13.67 13.11
C ILE A 79 -7.01 -12.80 12.10
N GLN A 80 -5.68 -12.85 12.18
CA GLN A 80 -4.74 -12.28 11.22
C GLN A 80 -4.10 -13.42 10.44
N ILE A 81 -3.83 -13.20 9.15
CA ILE A 81 -3.15 -14.16 8.30
C ILE A 81 -1.84 -13.54 7.86
N TYR A 82 -0.73 -14.19 8.18
CA TYR A 82 0.60 -13.83 7.71
C TYR A 82 1.12 -14.92 6.77
N ILE A 83 1.55 -14.53 5.58
CA ILE A 83 2.19 -15.40 4.58
C ILE A 83 3.62 -14.90 4.43
N GLY A 84 4.59 -15.78 4.64
CA GLY A 84 6.00 -15.44 4.63
C GLY A 84 6.79 -16.30 5.60
N LYS A 85 8.12 -16.20 5.53
CA LYS A 85 9.00 -16.87 6.49
C LYS A 85 8.83 -16.24 7.87
N THR A 86 8.82 -17.07 8.91
CA THR A 86 8.79 -16.64 10.31
C THR A 86 9.55 -17.65 11.16
N ALA A 87 10.02 -17.19 12.31
CA ALA A 87 10.68 -18.01 13.33
C ALA A 87 9.88 -17.97 14.64
N ILE A 88 8.55 -17.90 14.53
CA ILE A 88 7.63 -17.74 15.66
C ILE A 88 7.69 -18.91 16.65
N GLU A 89 8.13 -20.08 16.21
CA GLU A 89 8.35 -21.27 17.02
C GLU A 89 9.39 -21.02 18.11
N ASN A 90 10.42 -20.21 17.82
CA ASN A 90 11.51 -19.92 18.76
C ASN A 90 11.04 -19.14 19.99
N VAL A 91 9.88 -18.49 19.89
CA VAL A 91 9.26 -17.71 20.96
C VAL A 91 7.96 -18.32 21.46
N SER A 92 7.65 -19.57 21.07
CA SER A 92 6.34 -20.18 21.31
C SER A 92 6.38 -21.49 22.10
N GLY A 93 5.25 -21.81 22.71
CA GLY A 93 4.96 -23.11 23.33
C GLY A 93 3.51 -23.52 23.06
N SER A 94 3.09 -24.68 23.56
CA SER A 94 1.70 -25.14 23.41
C SER A 94 0.72 -24.15 24.02
N ALA A 95 -0.38 -23.86 23.31
CA ALA A 95 -1.41 -22.97 23.83
C ALA A 95 -2.14 -23.61 25.02
N SER A 96 -2.39 -22.81 26.07
CA SER A 96 -3.28 -23.19 27.16
C SER A 96 -4.67 -22.61 26.95
N ASP A 97 -5.68 -23.25 27.50
CA ASP A 97 -7.07 -22.78 27.44
C ASP A 97 -7.24 -21.34 27.97
N ASN A 98 -6.43 -20.96 28.96
CA ASN A 98 -6.47 -19.61 29.52
C ASN A 98 -6.05 -18.54 28.49
N VAL A 99 -5.03 -18.82 27.68
CA VAL A 99 -4.59 -17.91 26.62
C VAL A 99 -5.63 -17.83 25.51
N LEU A 100 -6.23 -18.96 25.13
CA LEU A 100 -7.27 -19.00 24.11
C LEU A 100 -8.50 -18.19 24.54
N LYS A 101 -8.92 -18.32 25.80
CA LYS A 101 -9.98 -17.51 26.40
C LYS A 101 -9.65 -16.02 26.42
N ALA A 102 -8.40 -15.66 26.74
CA ALA A 102 -7.95 -14.28 26.68
C ALA A 102 -7.98 -13.72 25.25
N CYS A 103 -7.80 -14.58 24.23
CA CYS A 103 -7.94 -14.22 22.82
C CYS A 103 -9.39 -14.21 22.32
N GLY A 104 -10.37 -14.59 23.17
CA GLY A 104 -11.80 -14.62 22.83
C GLY A 104 -12.32 -15.97 22.34
N TYR A 105 -11.57 -17.07 22.52
CA TYR A 105 -11.97 -18.41 22.09
C TYR A 105 -12.19 -19.34 23.29
N ALA A 106 -13.20 -20.19 23.24
CA ALA A 106 -13.50 -21.11 24.35
C ALA A 106 -12.38 -22.14 24.58
N ASP A 107 -11.82 -22.64 23.48
CA ASP A 107 -10.81 -23.71 23.42
C ASP A 107 -10.09 -23.68 22.05
N ALA A 108 -9.22 -24.67 21.80
CA ALA A 108 -8.45 -24.78 20.56
C ALA A 108 -9.33 -25.07 19.33
N PRO A 109 -10.31 -26.00 19.37
CA PRO A 109 -11.27 -26.17 18.27
C PRO A 109 -11.99 -24.88 17.87
N ALA A 110 -12.44 -24.06 18.83
CA ALA A 110 -13.09 -22.78 18.53
C ALA A 110 -12.15 -21.79 17.83
N PHE A 111 -10.87 -21.76 18.22
CA PHE A 111 -9.84 -20.96 17.54
C PHE A 111 -9.60 -21.44 16.10
N LEU A 112 -9.40 -22.75 15.91
CA LEU A 112 -9.17 -23.34 14.59
C LEU A 112 -10.35 -23.12 13.65
N HIS A 113 -11.59 -23.24 14.15
CA HIS A 113 -12.78 -22.93 13.37
C HIS A 113 -12.81 -21.46 12.91
N ALA A 114 -12.44 -20.52 13.78
CA ALA A 114 -12.32 -19.11 13.39
C ALA A 114 -11.20 -18.87 12.35
N VAL A 115 -10.12 -19.66 12.42
CA VAL A 115 -9.05 -19.65 11.41
C VAL A 115 -9.57 -20.17 10.07
N ASP A 116 -10.32 -21.28 10.04
CA ASP A 116 -10.96 -21.80 8.83
C ASP A 116 -11.86 -20.74 8.17
N ASP A 117 -12.73 -20.09 8.94
CA ASP A 117 -13.60 -19.02 8.44
C ASP A 117 -12.79 -17.86 7.83
N ALA A 118 -11.69 -17.48 8.48
CA ALA A 118 -10.81 -16.41 7.99
C ALA A 118 -10.07 -16.81 6.70
N ILE A 119 -9.60 -18.06 6.62
CA ILE A 119 -8.96 -18.61 5.42
C ILE A 119 -9.95 -18.64 4.26
N GLU A 120 -11.15 -19.18 4.50
CA GLU A 120 -12.19 -19.30 3.48
C GLU A 120 -12.56 -17.91 2.94
N HIS A 121 -12.86 -16.97 3.83
CA HIS A 121 -13.27 -15.63 3.46
C HIS A 121 -12.18 -14.83 2.73
N ARG A 122 -10.91 -14.94 3.15
CA ARG A 122 -9.83 -14.05 2.69
C ARG A 122 -8.96 -14.66 1.59
N LEU A 123 -8.83 -15.98 1.54
CA LEU A 123 -7.90 -16.67 0.63
C LEU A 123 -8.61 -17.57 -0.39
N ASN A 124 -9.67 -18.29 0.02
CA ASN A 124 -10.31 -19.29 -0.85
C ASN A 124 -11.61 -18.80 -1.53
N GLY A 125 -12.20 -17.68 -1.08
CA GLY A 125 -13.49 -17.13 -1.54
C GLY A 125 -13.56 -16.58 -2.97
N GLY A 126 -12.89 -17.22 -3.94
CA GLY A 126 -12.99 -16.95 -5.37
C GLY A 126 -11.89 -16.08 -5.98
N ARG A 127 -10.96 -15.57 -5.16
CA ARG A 127 -9.80 -14.80 -5.64
C ARG A 127 -8.56 -15.70 -5.64
N LYS A 128 -7.90 -15.83 -6.79
CA LYS A 128 -6.61 -16.56 -6.87
C LYS A 128 -5.53 -15.76 -6.14
N VAL A 129 -5.23 -16.14 -4.92
CA VAL A 129 -4.02 -15.67 -4.21
C VAL A 129 -2.82 -16.44 -4.77
N ARG A 130 -1.89 -15.73 -5.40
CA ARG A 130 -0.61 -16.30 -5.85
C ARG A 130 0.51 -15.76 -4.99
N ILE A 131 1.21 -16.65 -4.29
CA ILE A 131 2.43 -16.32 -3.57
C ILE A 131 3.55 -16.32 -4.61
N ALA A 132 3.92 -15.13 -5.09
CA ALA A 132 4.78 -15.01 -6.27
C ALA A 132 6.27 -15.27 -5.99
N LYS A 133 6.76 -15.02 -4.77
CA LYS A 133 8.18 -15.03 -4.43
C LYS A 133 8.43 -15.43 -2.96
N GLN A 134 9.56 -16.12 -2.71
CA GLN A 134 9.94 -16.61 -1.38
C GLN A 134 10.31 -15.54 -0.35
N ASN A 135 10.56 -14.30 -0.78
CA ASN A 135 10.99 -13.20 0.10
C ASN A 135 9.90 -12.13 0.30
N ASP A 136 8.71 -12.36 -0.25
CA ASP A 136 7.57 -11.49 -0.03
C ASP A 136 6.92 -11.87 1.30
N ALA A 137 6.49 -10.87 2.06
CA ALA A 137 5.68 -11.04 3.25
C ALA A 137 4.31 -10.37 3.05
N ILE A 138 3.23 -11.09 3.33
CA ILE A 138 1.86 -10.60 3.20
C ILE A 138 1.17 -10.73 4.55
N LEU A 139 0.54 -9.65 5.00
CA LEU A 139 -0.35 -9.63 6.14
C LEU A 139 -1.76 -9.25 5.67
N LEU A 140 -2.73 -10.12 5.95
CA LEU A 140 -4.16 -9.86 5.82
C LEU A 140 -4.75 -9.79 7.23
N ALA A 141 -5.13 -8.58 7.63
CA ALA A 141 -5.45 -8.29 9.01
C ALA A 141 -6.72 -7.44 9.16
N GLN A 142 -7.13 -7.23 10.41
CA GLN A 142 -8.19 -6.30 10.78
C GLN A 142 -7.73 -5.40 11.93
N SER A 143 -8.08 -4.11 11.85
CA SER A 143 -7.87 -3.17 12.95
C SER A 143 -8.83 -3.44 14.11
N GLU A 144 -8.62 -2.81 15.26
CA GLU A 144 -9.57 -2.84 16.38
C GLU A 144 -11.00 -2.43 16.01
N GLN A 145 -11.15 -1.58 14.99
CA GLN A 145 -12.43 -1.12 14.45
C GLN A 145 -13.04 -2.10 13.43
N GLY A 146 -12.45 -3.28 13.25
CA GLY A 146 -12.87 -4.29 12.28
C GLY A 146 -12.58 -3.91 10.83
N LYS A 147 -11.73 -2.92 10.59
CA LYS A 147 -11.40 -2.47 9.23
C LYS A 147 -10.31 -3.33 8.62
N PRO A 148 -10.46 -3.80 7.37
CA PRO A 148 -9.46 -4.63 6.74
C PRO A 148 -8.15 -3.87 6.56
N ILE A 149 -7.05 -4.57 6.81
CA ILE A 149 -5.68 -4.14 6.58
C ILE A 149 -5.04 -5.15 5.64
N THR A 150 -4.37 -4.67 4.60
CA THR A 150 -3.48 -5.49 3.78
C THR A 150 -2.12 -4.84 3.74
N LEU A 151 -1.08 -5.60 4.03
CA LEU A 151 0.30 -5.17 3.91
C LEU A 151 1.05 -6.22 3.10
N LEU A 152 1.66 -5.81 2.00
CA LEU A 152 2.63 -6.58 1.25
C LEU A 152 3.98 -5.89 1.42
N VAL A 153 4.98 -6.65 1.82
CA VAL A 153 6.36 -6.21 1.96
C VAL A 153 7.23 -7.00 1.02
N ARG A 154 8.07 -6.30 0.28
CA ARG A 154 9.09 -6.82 -0.62
C ARG A 154 10.42 -6.14 -0.30
N PRO A 155 11.55 -6.72 -0.75
CA PRO A 155 12.84 -6.03 -0.61
C PRO A 155 12.91 -4.66 -1.29
N SER A 156 12.14 -4.45 -2.36
CA SER A 156 12.10 -3.18 -3.11
C SER A 156 11.10 -2.16 -2.57
N GLY A 157 10.25 -2.54 -1.61
CA GLY A 157 9.26 -1.64 -1.03
C GLY A 157 8.00 -2.32 -0.50
N ILE A 158 6.94 -1.55 -0.31
CA ILE A 158 5.71 -1.99 0.37
C ILE A 158 4.44 -1.57 -0.37
N VAL A 159 3.37 -2.33 -0.16
CA VAL A 159 1.99 -1.94 -0.46
C VAL A 159 1.17 -2.08 0.81
N PHE A 160 0.60 -0.98 1.27
CA PHE A 160 -0.25 -0.92 2.45
C PHE A 160 -1.65 -0.43 2.05
N MET A 161 -2.67 -1.12 2.50
CA MET A 161 -4.07 -0.73 2.33
C MET A 161 -4.78 -0.79 3.67
N LYS A 162 -5.48 0.30 4.02
CA LYS A 162 -6.37 0.36 5.19
C LYS A 162 -7.50 1.35 4.90
N ASP A 163 -8.74 0.88 5.06
CA ASP A 163 -9.95 1.64 4.69
C ASP A 163 -9.91 2.02 3.20
N SER A 164 -10.09 3.31 2.89
CA SER A 164 -9.96 3.86 1.53
C SER A 164 -8.56 4.41 1.26
N ASN A 165 -7.57 4.12 2.13
CA ASN A 165 -6.21 4.59 1.96
C ASN A 165 -5.35 3.47 1.37
N VAL A 166 -4.59 3.81 0.33
CA VAL A 166 -3.60 2.94 -0.29
C VAL A 166 -2.27 3.69 -0.30
N PHE A 167 -1.21 3.01 0.11
CA PHE A 167 0.16 3.51 0.07
C PHE A 167 1.03 2.46 -0.61
N VAL A 168 1.69 2.84 -1.69
CA VAL A 168 2.65 2.02 -2.42
C VAL A 168 3.97 2.76 -2.40
N GLU A 169 5.03 2.05 -2.03
CA GLU A 169 6.41 2.53 -2.17
C GLU A 169 7.21 1.44 -2.86
N GLU A 170 7.93 1.80 -3.93
CA GLU A 170 8.84 0.89 -4.62
C GLU A 170 9.99 1.69 -5.25
N ASP A 171 11.24 1.32 -4.95
CA ASP A 171 12.46 1.95 -5.47
C ASP A 171 12.46 3.50 -5.33
N GLY A 172 12.02 3.99 -4.16
CA GLY A 172 11.93 5.42 -3.85
C GLY A 172 10.79 6.18 -4.54
N ARG A 173 10.00 5.50 -5.39
CA ARG A 173 8.75 6.01 -5.96
C ARG A 173 7.62 5.70 -5.01
N THR A 174 6.68 6.64 -4.87
CA THR A 174 5.51 6.44 -4.02
C THR A 174 4.23 6.76 -4.75
N VAL A 175 3.17 6.02 -4.44
CA VAL A 175 1.80 6.33 -4.83
C VAL A 175 0.95 6.24 -3.57
N SER A 176 0.30 7.33 -3.21
CA SER A 176 -0.65 7.35 -2.10
C SER A 176 -2.02 7.79 -2.59
N LEU A 177 -3.05 7.07 -2.17
CA LEU A 177 -4.45 7.39 -2.38
C LEU A 177 -5.10 7.53 -1.01
N GLY A 178 -5.83 8.61 -0.82
CA GLY A 178 -6.61 8.85 0.39
C GLY A 178 -7.79 9.77 0.13
N LYS A 179 -8.48 10.19 1.20
CA LYS A 179 -9.66 11.05 1.10
C LYS A 179 -9.39 12.41 0.43
N SER A 180 -8.16 12.91 0.53
CA SER A 180 -7.73 14.19 -0.03
C SER A 180 -7.30 14.10 -1.50
N GLY A 181 -7.21 12.90 -2.07
CA GLY A 181 -6.81 12.70 -3.46
C GLY A 181 -5.69 11.66 -3.65
N VAL A 182 -4.96 11.81 -4.75
CA VAL A 182 -3.86 10.94 -5.17
C VAL A 182 -2.56 11.73 -5.21
N ALA A 183 -1.51 11.24 -4.56
CA ALA A 183 -0.17 11.79 -4.68
C ALA A 183 0.79 10.75 -5.25
N ILE A 184 1.53 11.13 -6.28
CA ILE A 184 2.53 10.30 -6.96
C ILE A 184 3.88 10.99 -6.81
N ARG A 185 4.89 10.28 -6.30
CA ARG A 185 6.28 10.75 -6.23
C ARG A 185 7.20 9.86 -7.03
N ASN A 186 8.15 10.46 -7.73
CA ASN A 186 9.26 9.72 -8.32
C ASN A 186 10.46 9.62 -7.35
N LYS A 187 11.49 8.90 -7.77
CA LYS A 187 12.74 8.72 -7.02
C LYS A 187 13.54 10.02 -6.80
N ASP A 188 13.28 11.05 -7.61
CA ASP A 188 13.98 12.34 -7.54
C ASP A 188 13.31 13.28 -6.53
N GLY A 189 12.27 12.82 -5.81
CA GLY A 189 11.50 13.62 -4.86
C GLY A 189 10.41 14.49 -5.49
N ARG A 190 10.28 14.49 -6.82
CA ARG A 190 9.26 15.26 -7.52
C ARG A 190 7.91 14.60 -7.36
N SER A 191 6.88 15.41 -7.12
CA SER A 191 5.53 14.93 -6.83
C SER A 191 4.47 15.60 -7.68
N ILE A 192 3.42 14.85 -8.02
CA ILE A 192 2.19 15.34 -8.60
C ILE A 192 1.07 14.95 -7.64
N VAL A 193 0.23 15.92 -7.28
CA VAL A 193 -0.91 15.69 -6.37
C VAL A 193 -2.19 16.08 -7.11
N LEU A 194 -3.10 15.12 -7.22
CA LEU A 194 -4.45 15.32 -7.72
C LEU A 194 -5.39 15.37 -6.51
N ALA A 195 -5.90 16.55 -6.20
CA ALA A 195 -6.79 16.80 -5.09
C ALA A 195 -8.12 17.40 -5.59
N GLY A 196 -9.10 17.55 -4.68
CA GLY A 196 -10.43 18.06 -5.04
C GLY A 196 -10.41 19.52 -5.55
N ASP A 197 -9.37 20.27 -5.22
CA ASP A 197 -9.13 21.66 -5.60
C ASP A 197 -8.23 21.83 -6.84
N GLY A 198 -7.76 20.73 -7.44
CA GLY A 198 -7.02 20.74 -8.69
C GLY A 198 -5.80 19.82 -8.72
N ILE A 199 -4.86 20.14 -9.62
CA ILE A 199 -3.62 19.39 -9.82
C ILE A 199 -2.44 20.28 -9.39
N MET A 200 -1.65 19.81 -8.44
CA MET A 200 -0.44 20.47 -7.93
C MET A 200 0.83 19.77 -8.41
N GLY A 201 1.96 20.48 -8.41
CA GLY A 201 3.27 19.95 -8.81
C GLY A 201 3.54 19.98 -10.31
N LEU A 202 2.72 20.71 -11.08
CA LEU A 202 2.91 20.91 -12.52
C LEU A 202 3.89 22.04 -12.85
N ASP A 203 4.36 22.81 -11.86
CA ASP A 203 5.26 23.96 -12.07
C ASP A 203 6.55 23.55 -12.80
N GLU A 204 6.98 22.30 -12.62
CA GLU A 204 8.14 21.76 -13.34
C GLU A 204 7.85 21.42 -14.81
N LEU A 205 6.60 21.18 -15.20
CA LEU A 205 6.20 21.03 -16.61
C LEU A 205 6.34 22.35 -17.38
N GLY A 206 6.33 23.48 -16.69
CA GLY A 206 6.69 24.78 -17.27
C GLY A 206 8.11 24.83 -17.86
N ARG A 207 8.99 23.87 -17.50
CA ARG A 207 10.34 23.74 -18.06
C ARG A 207 10.40 22.88 -19.32
N ILE A 208 9.29 22.28 -19.77
CA ILE A 208 9.25 21.45 -20.98
C ILE A 208 9.62 22.27 -22.21
N GLY A 209 9.10 23.50 -22.36
CA GLY A 209 9.46 24.37 -23.49
C GLY A 209 10.98 24.55 -23.64
N PRO A 210 11.67 25.08 -22.61
CA PRO A 210 13.13 25.22 -22.64
C PRO A 210 13.93 23.91 -22.78
N MET A 211 13.37 22.76 -22.43
CA MET A 211 13.99 21.44 -22.64
C MET A 211 13.84 20.96 -24.08
N VAL A 212 12.65 21.13 -24.67
CA VAL A 212 12.38 20.86 -26.08
C VAL A 212 13.24 21.77 -26.96
N ASP A 213 13.32 23.07 -26.64
CA ASP A 213 14.14 24.02 -27.38
C ASP A 213 15.63 23.64 -27.36
N ARG A 214 16.14 23.19 -26.21
CA ARG A 214 17.52 22.71 -26.11
C ARG A 214 17.77 21.41 -26.87
N ALA A 215 16.82 20.46 -26.80
CA ALA A 215 16.93 19.21 -27.54
C ALA A 215 16.89 19.46 -29.06
N MET A 216 15.98 20.33 -29.51
CA MET A 216 15.89 20.78 -30.91
C MET A 216 17.12 21.56 -31.35
N GLY A 217 17.67 22.43 -30.51
CA GLY A 217 18.91 23.16 -30.80
C GLY A 217 20.14 22.25 -30.97
N MET A 218 20.22 21.15 -30.22
CA MET A 218 21.27 20.14 -30.37
C MET A 218 21.10 19.27 -31.63
N ILE A 219 19.86 18.96 -32.01
CA ILE A 219 19.55 18.16 -33.20
C ILE A 219 19.70 18.98 -34.49
N CYS A 220 19.31 20.25 -34.46
CA CYS A 220 19.22 21.08 -35.66
C CYS A 220 20.47 21.92 -35.95
N GLY A 221 21.49 21.90 -35.08
CA GLY A 221 22.74 22.64 -35.26
C GLY A 221 22.56 24.18 -35.31
N PRO A 222 23.65 24.96 -35.17
CA PRO A 222 23.59 26.43 -35.13
C PRO A 222 23.05 27.10 -36.41
N SER A 223 22.83 26.33 -37.49
CA SER A 223 22.35 26.80 -38.78
C SER A 223 20.83 26.97 -38.88
N SER A 224 20.05 26.44 -37.92
CA SER A 224 18.58 26.32 -38.03
C SER A 224 17.79 27.42 -37.30
N HIS A 225 18.44 28.27 -36.52
CA HIS A 225 17.79 29.33 -35.73
C HIS A 225 17.07 30.42 -36.56
N ARG A 226 17.20 30.42 -37.89
CA ARG A 226 16.45 31.35 -38.75
C ARG A 226 15.05 30.91 -39.14
N MET A 227 14.67 29.63 -39.02
CA MET A 227 13.35 29.19 -39.53
C MET A 227 12.19 29.26 -38.54
N PHE A 228 12.44 29.29 -37.22
CA PHE A 228 11.34 29.29 -36.23
C PHE A 228 10.89 30.67 -35.77
N ARG A 229 11.60 31.74 -36.13
CA ARG A 229 11.19 33.11 -35.78
C ARG A 229 9.95 33.58 -36.53
N ASP A 230 9.62 32.94 -37.66
CA ASP A 230 8.47 33.30 -38.49
C ASP A 230 7.16 32.62 -38.07
N LEU A 231 7.20 31.59 -37.21
CA LEU A 231 5.99 30.90 -36.74
C LEU A 231 5.31 31.60 -35.55
N HIS A 232 6.06 32.38 -34.76
CA HIS A 232 5.48 33.17 -33.67
C HIS A 232 4.75 34.43 -34.14
N HIS A 233 4.82 34.78 -35.43
CA HIS A 233 4.11 35.94 -35.97
C HIS A 233 2.75 35.60 -36.56
N MET A 234 2.31 34.34 -36.50
CA MET A 234 1.00 33.91 -37.04
C MET A 234 -0.07 33.64 -35.96
N SER A 235 0.23 33.79 -34.67
CA SER A 235 -0.74 33.50 -33.59
C SER A 235 -1.47 34.72 -33.01
N ASP A 236 -1.19 35.94 -33.49
CA ASP A 236 -1.78 37.19 -32.95
C ASP A 236 -2.94 37.77 -33.80
N GLN A 237 -3.47 37.01 -34.76
CA GLN A 237 -4.72 37.40 -35.43
C GLN A 237 -5.91 36.67 -34.78
N SER A 238 -6.35 37.20 -33.64
CA SER A 238 -7.74 36.99 -33.19
C SER A 238 -8.67 37.65 -34.22
N PRO A 239 -9.63 36.92 -34.80
CA PRO A 239 -10.72 37.55 -35.51
C PRO A 239 -11.60 38.27 -34.47
N CYS A 240 -11.70 39.59 -34.58
CA CYS A 240 -12.80 40.35 -33.99
C CYS A 240 -14.10 39.77 -34.56
N CYS A 241 -14.85 39.04 -33.73
CA CYS A 241 -16.27 38.82 -33.97
C CYS A 241 -16.99 39.97 -33.28
N ASP A 242 -17.32 40.99 -34.07
CA ASP A 242 -18.24 42.04 -33.68
C ASP A 242 -19.60 41.38 -33.37
N GLU A 243 -20.05 41.57 -32.13
CA GLU A 243 -21.45 41.51 -31.73
C GLU A 243 -22.16 42.69 -32.40
N ASP A 244 -23.30 42.45 -33.07
CA ASP A 244 -24.47 43.36 -33.10
C ASP A 244 -25.52 42.78 -34.07
N ASP A 245 -26.67 42.40 -33.53
CA ASP A 245 -27.99 42.82 -34.03
C ASP A 245 -29.10 42.06 -33.25
N GLU A 246 -29.71 42.77 -32.30
CA GLU A 246 -31.07 42.50 -31.81
C GLU A 246 -32.08 42.70 -32.95
N PRO A 247 -33.23 42.00 -32.87
CA PRO A 247 -34.46 42.71 -33.18
C PRO A 247 -35.48 42.62 -32.04
N ASP A 248 -35.87 43.81 -31.59
CA ASP A 248 -37.15 44.12 -30.98
C ASP A 248 -38.30 43.46 -31.74
N HIS A 249 -39.19 42.75 -31.05
CA HIS A 249 -40.63 42.79 -31.36
C HIS A 249 -41.47 42.49 -30.11
N THR A 250 -42.25 43.51 -29.75
CA THR A 250 -43.54 43.55 -29.04
C THR A 250 -44.38 42.28 -29.03
#